data_AF-A0A089NMW8-F1
#
_entry.id   AF-A0A089NMW8-F1
#
_cell.length_a   1.000
_cell.length_b   1.000
_cell.length_c   1.000
_cell.angle_alpha   90.00
_cell.angle_beta   90.00
_cell.angle_gamma   90.00
#
_symmetry.space_group_name_H-M   'P 1'
#
loop_
_entity.id
_entity.type
_entity.pdbx_description
1 polymer ?
#
loop_
_entity_poly.entity_id
_entity_poly.type
_entity_poly.pdbx_seq_one_letter_code
_entity_poly.pdbx_strand_id
1 'polypeptide(L)' 'MTELVKTQSCPYCNHDVEDNYAEWEEGTHEVTCDSCGKEYSVETEYEFLGWTIEKICVGCGSVESECFCDESEVGEEAQ' A
#
# COMPACT_ATOMS: atom_id res chain seq x y z
N MET A 1 -17.22 16.21 -9.31
CA MET A 1 -16.35 15.06 -8.96
C MET A 1 -14.95 15.58 -9.00
N THR A 2 -14.25 15.58 -7.88
CA THR A 2 -12.81 15.75 -7.82
C THR A 2 -12.21 14.44 -8.34
N GLU A 3 -11.37 14.51 -9.36
CA GLU A 3 -10.61 13.34 -9.82
C GLU A 3 -9.47 13.09 -8.84
N LEU A 4 -9.36 11.86 -8.33
CA LEU A 4 -8.25 11.47 -7.47
C LEU A 4 -6.98 11.41 -8.31
N VAL A 5 -5.98 12.18 -7.90
CA VAL A 5 -4.67 12.20 -8.56
C VAL A 5 -3.76 11.17 -7.91
N LYS A 6 -2.99 10.45 -8.73
CA LYS A 6 -1.97 9.50 -8.25
C LYS A 6 -0.66 10.18 -7.88
N THR A 7 -0.50 11.45 -8.24
CA THR A 7 0.68 12.27 -7.92
C THR A 7 0.22 13.46 -7.10
N GLN A 8 0.97 13.77 -6.05
CA GLN A 8 0.73 14.95 -5.24
C GLN A 8 1.41 16.14 -5.92
N SER A 9 0.63 17.13 -6.35
CA SER A 9 1.18 18.37 -6.91
C SER A 9 0.78 19.55 -6.04
N CYS A 10 1.69 20.50 -5.85
CA CYS A 10 1.39 21.70 -5.07
C CYS A 10 0.25 22.50 -5.73
N PRO A 11 -0.86 22.78 -5.02
CA PRO A 11 -2.01 23.47 -5.60
C PRO A 11 -1.74 24.95 -5.95
N TYR A 12 -0.62 25.52 -5.46
CA TYR A 12 -0.27 26.93 -5.66
C TYR A 12 0.67 27.18 -6.83
N CYS A 13 1.59 26.26 -7.11
CA CYS A 13 2.62 26.43 -8.13
C CYS A 13 2.68 25.27 -9.14
N ASN A 14 1.84 24.24 -8.94
CA ASN A 14 1.74 23.07 -9.79
C ASN A 14 3.04 22.24 -9.91
N HIS A 15 3.96 22.42 -8.95
CA HIS A 15 5.15 21.61 -8.82
C HIS A 15 4.77 20.21 -8.32
N ASP A 16 5.26 19.18 -9.02
CA ASP A 16 5.01 17.78 -8.67
C ASP A 16 5.89 17.38 -7.48
N VAL A 17 5.33 16.65 -6.53
CA VAL A 17 6.06 16.06 -5.41
C VAL A 17 6.47 14.66 -5.81
N GLU A 18 7.77 14.36 -5.74
CA GLU A 18 8.26 13.01 -6.03
C GLU A 18 7.63 11.99 -5.08
N ASP A 19 7.35 10.79 -5.57
CA ASP A 19 6.65 9.71 -4.85
C ASP A 19 7.24 9.41 -3.46
N ASN A 20 8.56 9.46 -3.34
CA ASN A 20 9.30 9.24 -2.09
C ASN A 20 9.20 10.38 -1.08
N TYR A 21 8.61 11.51 -1.45
CA TYR A 21 8.33 12.66 -0.59
C TYR A 21 6.82 12.93 -0.46
N ALA A 22 5.98 12.12 -1.09
CA ALA A 22 4.53 12.23 -0.96
C ALA A 22 4.04 11.57 0.33
N GLU A 23 3.01 12.15 0.94
CA GLU A 23 2.44 11.64 2.19
C GLU A 23 1.38 10.59 1.86
N TRP A 24 1.78 9.32 1.98
CA TRP A 24 0.94 8.15 1.72
C TRP A 24 0.28 7.57 2.97
N GLU A 25 0.49 8.18 4.12
CA GLU A 25 -0.08 7.70 5.39
C GLU A 25 -1.56 8.07 5.50
N GLU A 26 -2.34 7.22 6.16
CA GLU A 26 -3.76 7.48 6.39
C GLU A 26 -3.99 8.75 7.21
N GLY A 27 -4.97 9.55 6.79
CA GLY A 27 -5.41 10.76 7.46
C GLY A 27 -5.07 12.04 6.69
N THR A 28 -5.29 13.17 7.36
CA THR A 28 -4.95 14.50 6.84
C THR A 28 -3.57 14.93 7.31
N HIS A 29 -2.69 15.29 6.39
CA HIS A 29 -1.33 15.75 6.66
C HIS A 29 -1.10 17.15 6.11
N GLU A 30 -0.26 17.94 6.78
CA GLU A 30 0.14 19.28 6.35
C GLU A 30 1.51 19.20 5.67
N VAL A 31 1.57 19.61 4.40
CA VAL A 31 2.78 19.53 3.57
C VAL A 31 3.22 20.93 3.16
N THR A 32 4.51 21.22 3.37
CA THR A 32 5.14 22.44 2.85
C THR A 32 5.72 22.19 1.46
N CYS A 33 5.32 22.98 0.46
CA CYS A 33 5.91 22.89 -0.87
C CYS A 33 7.36 23.41 -0.89
N ASP A 34 8.31 22.59 -1.30
CA ASP A 34 9.73 22.98 -1.42
C ASP A 34 9.93 24.10 -2.47
N SER A 35 9.16 24.09 -3.55
CA SER A 35 9.32 25.07 -4.64
C SER A 35 8.81 26.48 -4.31
N CYS A 36 7.63 26.60 -3.69
CA CYS A 36 7.00 27.90 -3.40
C CYS A 36 6.87 28.25 -1.92
N GLY A 37 7.25 27.34 -1.02
CA GLY A 37 7.24 27.52 0.44
C GLY A 37 5.85 27.60 1.07
N LYS A 38 4.78 27.33 0.32
CA LYS A 38 3.40 27.36 0.83
C LYS A 38 2.99 26.01 1.38
N GLU A 39 2.27 26.03 2.49
CA GLU A 39 1.67 24.86 3.12
C GLU A 39 0.31 24.53 2.51
N TYR A 40 0.04 23.24 2.33
CA TYR A 40 -1.25 22.71 1.89
C TYR A 40 -1.55 21.38 2.60
N SER A 41 -2.83 21.10 2.80
CA SER A 41 -3.27 19.83 3.37
C SER A 41 -3.42 18.77 2.28
N VAL A 42 -3.01 17.54 2.58
CA VAL A 42 -3.28 16.37 1.76
C VAL A 42 -4.02 15.32 2.59
N GLU A 43 -4.91 14.59 1.94
CA GLU A 43 -5.64 13.49 2.55
C GLU A 43 -5.65 12.33 1.56
N THR A 44 -5.20 11.17 2.02
CA THR A 44 -5.23 9.95 1.22
C THR A 44 -6.63 9.34 1.28
N GLU A 45 -7.27 9.17 0.12
CA GLU A 45 -8.55 8.45 0.04
C GLU A 45 -8.30 6.97 -0.24
N TYR A 46 -8.62 6.11 0.72
CA TYR A 46 -8.59 4.66 0.55
C TYR A 46 -9.99 4.12 0.23
N GLU A 47 -10.04 3.22 -0.74
CA GLU A 47 -11.23 2.42 -1.01
C GLU A 47 -11.05 1.01 -0.44
N PHE A 48 -11.99 0.59 0.42
CA PHE A 48 -12.04 -0.81 0.85
C PHE A 48 -12.51 -1.69 -0.31
N LEU A 49 -11.58 -2.45 -0.89
CA LEU A 49 -11.86 -3.33 -2.04
C LEU A 49 -12.36 -4.73 -1.62
N GLY A 50 -12.05 -5.19 -0.41
CA GLY A 50 -12.39 -6.53 0.07
C GLY A 50 -11.26 -7.20 0.86
N TRP A 51 -11.39 -8.52 1.04
CA TRP A 51 -10.42 -9.33 1.76
C TRP A 51 -9.68 -10.26 0.79
N THR A 52 -8.36 -10.27 0.84
CA THR A 52 -7.56 -11.37 0.28
C THR A 52 -7.32 -12.37 1.41
N ILE A 53 -7.88 -13.57 1.27
CA ILE A 53 -7.78 -14.63 2.29
C ILE A 53 -6.78 -15.66 1.80
N GLU A 54 -5.71 -15.87 2.56
CA GLU A 54 -4.69 -16.87 2.26
C GLU A 54 -4.42 -17.76 3.48
N LYS A 55 -4.05 -19.02 3.21
CA LYS A 55 -3.66 -19.97 4.25
C LYS A 55 -2.22 -19.71 4.69
N ILE A 56 -1.92 -20.09 5.93
CA ILE A 56 -0.56 -20.14 6.45
C ILE A 56 -0.09 -21.59 6.40
N CYS A 57 1.09 -21.85 5.84
CA CYS A 57 1.70 -23.15 5.88
C CYS A 57 2.05 -23.52 7.33
N VAL A 58 1.55 -24.67 7.78
CA VAL A 58 1.75 -25.15 9.16
C VAL A 58 3.22 -25.53 9.42
N GLY A 59 3.97 -25.92 8.38
CA GLY A 59 5.34 -26.37 8.50
C GLY A 59 6.35 -25.23 8.73
N CYS A 60 6.23 -24.14 7.96
CA CYS A 60 7.18 -23.03 8.01
C CYS A 60 6.61 -21.72 8.58
N GLY A 61 5.28 -21.59 8.70
CA GLY A 61 4.62 -20.37 9.16
C GLY A 61 4.54 -19.25 8.13
N SER A 62 5.03 -19.47 6.90
CA SER A 62 4.86 -18.53 5.78
C SER A 62 3.45 -18.63 5.19
N VAL A 63 3.00 -17.55 4.54
CA VAL A 63 1.78 -17.59 3.71
C VAL A 63 1.97 -18.58 2.55
N GLU A 64 0.92 -19.28 2.13
CA GLU A 64 1.06 -20.37 1.14
C GLU A 64 1.64 -19.91 -0.20
N SER A 65 1.38 -18.68 -0.65
CA SER A 65 1.98 -18.15 -1.88
C SER A 65 3.50 -17.97 -1.80
N GLU A 66 4.06 -17.90 -0.59
CA GLU A 66 5.49 -17.79 -0.32
C GLU A 66 6.05 -19.06 0.32
N CYS A 67 5.24 -20.14 0.38
CA CYS A 67 5.65 -21.40 0.96
C CYS A 67 6.40 -22.25 -0.08
N PHE A 68 7.60 -22.67 0.31
CA PHE A 68 8.42 -23.61 -0.47
C PHE A 68 8.58 -24.96 0.23
N CYS A 69 7.76 -25.25 1.25
CA CYS A 69 7.68 -26.61 1.79
C CYS A 69 7.18 -27.51 0.66
N ASP A 70 7.93 -28.57 0.38
CA ASP A 70 7.54 -29.53 -0.64
C ASP A 70 6.18 -30.15 -0.26
N GLU A 71 5.22 -30.15 -1.20
CA GLU A 71 3.91 -30.77 -1.00
C GLU A 71 4.02 -32.30 -0.89
N SER A 72 5.18 -32.88 -1.22
CA SER A 72 5.47 -34.29 -0.97
C SER A 72 5.74 -34.54 0.51
N GLU A 73 4.70 -34.72 1.32
CA GLU A 73 4.61 -35.70 2.42
C GLU A 73 3.17 -35.72 3.03
N VAL A 74 2.09 -35.44 2.27
CA VAL A 74 0.72 -35.82 2.68
C VAL A 74 0.01 -36.50 1.50
N GLY A 75 0.55 -37.64 1.09
CA GLY A 75 -0.07 -38.57 0.18
C GLY A 75 0.59 -39.92 0.38
N GLU A 76 -0.19 -40.92 0.80
CA GLU A 76 0.22 -42.26 1.25
C GLU A 76 0.88 -42.22 2.65
N GLU A 77 0.44 -42.93 3.69
CA GLU A 77 -0.28 -44.19 3.81
C GLU A 77 -0.54 -44.46 5.30
N ALA A 78 -1.76 -44.83 5.69
CA ALA A 78 -2.01 -45.67 6.86
C ALA A 78 -3.40 -46.31 6.77
N GLN A 79 -3.38 -47.63 6.72
CA GLN A 79 -4.49 -48.59 6.64
C GLN A 79 -5.54 -48.48 7.74
#